data_AF-A0A6I3BRY7-F1
#
_entry.id   AF-A0A6I3BRY7-F1
#
_cell.length_a   1.000
_cell.length_b   1.000
_cell.length_c   1.000
_cell.angle_alpha   90.00
_cell.angle_beta   90.00
_cell.angle_gamma   90.00
#
_symmetry.space_group_name_H-M   'P 1'
#
loop_
_entity.id
_entity.type
_entity.pdbx_description
1 polymer ?
#
loop_
_entity_poly.entity_id
_entity_poly.type
_entity_poly.pdbx_seq_one_letter_code
_entity_poly.pdbx_strand_id
1 'polypeptide(L)'
;DHDFTTEPASKAKKTIDYIHKILKEERDIVIASPPLEATAFEVDGIRWSYVFYESGLSINVLYSIEPGKRAVGFKLSDGMEIPVELADRFKFARQKSKLAGTIRGSYFVIKNEY
;
A
#
# COMPACT_ATOMS: atom_id res chain seq x y z
N ASP A 1 -22.11 0.08 1.94
CA ASP A 1 -21.34 1.26 2.37
C ASP A 1 -20.37 0.80 3.43
N HIS A 2 -19.12 1.24 3.38
CA HIS A 2 -18.08 0.85 4.33
C HIS A 2 -17.32 2.10 4.77
N ASP A 3 -17.34 2.35 6.08
CA ASP A 3 -16.58 3.45 6.67
C ASP A 3 -15.10 3.09 6.73
N PHE A 4 -14.29 3.76 5.91
CA PHE A 4 -12.85 3.59 5.93
C PHE A 4 -12.27 4.17 7.23
N THR A 5 -11.92 3.29 8.15
CA THR A 5 -11.31 3.64 9.44
C THR A 5 -9.94 2.98 9.56
N THR A 6 -9.05 3.64 10.28
CA THR A 6 -7.70 3.14 10.54
C THR A 6 -7.47 2.94 12.03
N GLU A 7 -6.50 2.10 12.34
CA GLU A 7 -5.98 1.96 13.69
C GLU A 7 -4.48 2.30 13.71
N PRO A 8 -4.00 2.89 14.83
CA PRO A 8 -2.59 3.15 15.02
C PRO A 8 -1.74 1.89 14.81
N ALA A 9 -0.54 2.05 14.28
CA ALA A 9 0.34 0.94 13.94
C ALA A 9 0.59 -0.05 15.10
N SER A 10 0.60 0.45 16.35
CA SER A 10 0.72 -0.37 17.55
C SER A 10 -0.44 -1.35 17.77
N LYS A 11 -1.62 -1.06 17.22
CA LYS A 11 -2.82 -1.90 17.27
C LYS A 11 -3.02 -2.72 15.99
N ALA A 12 -2.50 -2.24 14.86
CA ALA A 12 -2.69 -2.84 13.55
C ALA A 12 -1.51 -3.74 13.08
N LYS A 13 -0.70 -4.28 14.02
CA LYS A 13 0.52 -5.03 13.70
C LYS A 13 0.30 -6.17 12.71
N LYS A 14 -0.80 -6.91 12.82
CA LYS A 14 -1.13 -8.03 11.91
C LYS A 14 -1.25 -7.58 10.44
N THR A 15 -1.88 -6.44 10.20
CA THR A 15 -2.05 -5.87 8.85
C THR A 15 -0.72 -5.38 8.29
N ILE A 16 0.09 -4.74 9.14
CA ILE A 16 1.44 -4.27 8.76
C ILE A 16 2.31 -5.47 8.38
N ASP A 17 2.40 -6.47 9.26
CA ASP A 17 3.18 -7.69 9.04
C ASP A 17 2.74 -8.43 7.76
N TYR A 18 1.43 -8.46 7.48
CA TYR A 18 0.89 -9.05 6.25
C TYR A 18 1.39 -8.32 4.99
N ILE A 19 1.27 -6.99 4.93
CA ILE A 19 1.75 -6.22 3.77
C ILE A 19 3.28 -6.34 3.66
N HIS A 20 4.01 -6.26 4.77
CA HIS A 20 5.47 -6.39 4.78
C HIS A 20 5.93 -7.76 4.29
N LYS A 21 5.23 -8.84 4.67
CA LYS A 21 5.49 -10.18 4.14
C LYS A 21 5.34 -10.23 2.62
N ILE A 22 4.24 -9.71 2.08
CA ILE A 22 4.01 -9.66 0.62
C ILE A 22 5.13 -8.89 -0.08
N LEU A 23 5.47 -7.70 0.41
CA LEU A 23 6.53 -6.87 -0.17
C LEU A 23 7.88 -7.59 -0.18
N LYS A 24 8.23 -8.24 0.93
CA LYS A 24 9.48 -8.97 1.09
C LYS A 24 9.55 -10.19 0.18
N GLU A 25 8.53 -11.03 0.18
CA GLU A 25 8.53 -12.29 -0.57
C GLU A 25 8.34 -12.08 -2.08
N GLU A 26 7.56 -11.09 -2.50
CA GLU A 26 7.33 -10.83 -3.92
C GLU A 26 8.51 -10.13 -4.59
N ARG A 27 9.14 -9.17 -3.91
CA ARG A 27 10.08 -8.23 -4.55
C ARG A 27 11.29 -7.87 -3.70
N ASP A 28 11.51 -8.52 -2.56
CA ASP A 28 12.59 -8.21 -1.63
C ASP A 28 12.59 -6.72 -1.22
N ILE A 29 11.41 -6.20 -0.88
CA ILE A 29 11.21 -4.81 -0.46
C ILE A 29 11.03 -4.76 1.06
N VAL A 30 11.77 -3.86 1.71
CA VAL A 30 11.61 -3.51 3.13
C VAL A 30 11.44 -2.00 3.21
N ILE A 31 10.32 -1.54 3.78
CA ILE A 31 10.03 -0.11 3.92
C ILE A 31 10.77 0.42 5.15
N ALA A 32 11.61 1.43 4.96
CA ALA A 32 12.41 2.01 6.04
C ALA A 32 11.60 2.96 6.94
N SER A 33 10.60 3.63 6.36
CA SER A 33 9.77 4.58 7.11
C SER A 33 8.90 3.86 8.15
N PRO A 34 8.70 4.44 9.35
CA PRO A 34 7.78 3.89 10.34
C PRO A 34 6.33 3.88 9.84
N PRO A 35 5.56 2.79 10.05
CA PRO A 35 4.11 2.78 9.89
C PRO A 35 3.45 3.68 10.93
N LEU A 36 2.46 4.47 10.51
CA LEU A 36 1.62 5.31 11.37
C LEU A 36 0.28 4.65 11.68
N GLU A 37 -0.42 4.26 10.63
CA GLU A 37 -1.81 3.80 10.67
C GLU A 37 -1.97 2.65 9.68
N ALA A 38 -2.86 1.71 9.99
CA ALA A 38 -3.19 0.62 9.08
C ALA A 38 -4.65 0.20 9.22
N THR A 39 -5.17 -0.45 8.19
CA THR A 39 -6.54 -0.98 8.19
C THR A 39 -6.64 -2.19 7.28
N ALA A 40 -7.53 -3.12 7.63
CA ALA A 40 -7.89 -4.25 6.78
C ALA A 40 -9.40 -4.46 6.86
N PHE A 41 -10.01 -4.66 5.71
CA PHE A 41 -11.45 -4.84 5.59
C PHE A 41 -11.78 -5.60 4.31
N GLU A 42 -13.02 -6.06 4.22
CA GLU A 42 -13.53 -6.76 3.04
C GLU A 42 -14.73 -6.00 2.48
N VAL A 43 -14.68 -5.70 1.19
CA VAL A 43 -15.77 -5.07 0.44
C VAL A 43 -15.78 -5.68 -0.95
N ASP A 44 -16.96 -6.04 -1.44
CA ASP A 44 -17.18 -6.55 -2.81
C ASP A 44 -16.29 -7.74 -3.19
N GLY A 45 -16.08 -8.68 -2.26
CA GLY A 45 -15.27 -9.89 -2.49
C GLY A 45 -13.77 -9.64 -2.57
N ILE A 46 -13.32 -8.46 -2.14
CA ILE A 46 -11.91 -8.08 -2.09
C ILE A 46 -11.51 -7.83 -0.66
N ARG A 47 -10.49 -8.55 -0.19
CA ARG A 47 -9.79 -8.20 1.03
C ARG A 47 -8.81 -7.07 0.73
N TRP A 48 -9.11 -5.92 1.30
CA TRP A 48 -8.27 -4.75 1.25
C TRP A 48 -7.40 -4.67 2.49
N SER A 49 -6.17 -4.21 2.32
CA SER A 49 -5.29 -3.83 3.42
C SER A 49 -4.53 -2.59 3.05
N TYR A 50 -4.36 -1.68 4.00
CA TYR A 50 -3.65 -0.42 3.83
C TYR A 50 -2.66 -0.22 4.98
N VAL A 51 -1.50 0.33 4.68
CA VAL A 51 -0.54 0.87 5.65
C VAL A 51 -0.11 2.26 5.18
N PHE A 52 -0.12 3.22 6.11
CA PHE A 52 0.32 4.60 5.89
C PHE A 52 1.60 4.84 6.69
N TYR A 53 2.58 5.50 6.08
CA TYR A 53 3.92 5.69 6.63
C TYR A 53 4.23 7.17 6.84
N GLU A 54 5.15 7.46 7.77
CA GLU A 54 5.61 8.83 8.06
C GLU A 54 6.20 9.55 6.83
N SER A 55 6.77 8.81 5.87
CA SER A 55 7.29 9.36 4.62
C SER A 55 6.21 9.85 3.64
N GLY A 56 4.92 9.79 4.04
CA GLY A 56 3.78 10.06 3.16
C GLY A 56 3.56 8.99 2.09
N LEU A 57 4.19 7.81 2.24
CA LEU A 57 3.88 6.63 1.45
C LEU A 57 2.60 5.99 2.00
N SER A 58 1.71 5.61 1.10
CA SER A 58 0.59 4.72 1.36
C SER A 58 0.79 3.47 0.51
N ILE A 59 0.71 2.31 1.15
CA ILE A 59 0.74 1.01 0.48
C ILE A 59 -0.60 0.35 0.68
N ASN A 60 -1.17 -0.18 -0.40
CA ASN A 60 -2.38 -0.98 -0.31
C ASN A 60 -2.22 -2.34 -0.99
N VAL A 61 -2.90 -3.34 -0.45
CA VAL A 61 -3.06 -4.65 -1.05
C VAL A 61 -4.52 -4.81 -1.46
N LEU A 62 -4.73 -5.05 -2.75
CA LEU A 62 -5.97 -5.59 -3.30
C LEU A 62 -5.80 -7.11 -3.35
N TYR A 63 -6.60 -7.86 -2.60
CA TYR A 63 -6.57 -9.32 -2.65
C TYR A 63 -7.96 -9.90 -2.92
N SER A 64 -8.24 -10.28 -4.17
CA SER A 64 -9.47 -10.99 -4.52
C SER A 64 -9.56 -12.34 -3.79
N ILE A 65 -10.73 -12.59 -3.19
CA ILE A 65 -11.04 -13.82 -2.44
C ILE A 65 -11.26 -14.99 -3.40
N GLU A 66 -11.97 -14.73 -4.50
CA GLU A 66 -12.05 -15.63 -5.64
C GLU A 66 -10.82 -15.47 -6.56
N PRO A 67 -10.53 -16.44 -7.45
CA PRO A 67 -9.50 -16.29 -8.46
C PRO A 67 -9.68 -14.96 -9.22
N GLY A 68 -8.70 -14.07 -9.09
CA GLY A 68 -8.88 -12.69 -9.53
C GLY A 68 -7.61 -11.87 -9.37
N LYS A 69 -7.77 -10.56 -9.52
CA LYS A 69 -6.64 -9.63 -9.44
C LYS A 69 -6.11 -9.58 -8.01
N ARG A 70 -4.80 -9.72 -7.86
CA ARG A 70 -4.09 -9.49 -6.59
C ARG A 70 -2.93 -8.54 -6.87
N ALA A 71 -2.86 -7.43 -6.16
CA ALA A 71 -1.88 -6.39 -6.46
C ALA A 71 -1.51 -5.57 -5.22
N VAL A 72 -0.27 -5.10 -5.21
CA VAL A 72 0.20 -4.06 -4.30
C VAL A 72 0.20 -2.73 -5.04
N GLY A 73 -0.43 -1.71 -4.47
CA GLY A 73 -0.34 -0.33 -4.95
C GLY A 73 0.50 0.53 -4.02
N PHE A 74 1.22 1.47 -4.62
CA PHE A 74 1.97 2.52 -3.94
C PHE A 74 1.36 3.87 -4.29
N LYS A 75 1.15 4.72 -3.29
CA LYS A 75 0.77 6.12 -3.47
C LYS A 75 1.65 7.00 -2.61
N LEU A 76 2.01 8.17 -3.12
CA LEU A 76 2.77 9.19 -2.40
C LEU A 76 1.94 10.45 -2.28
N SER A 77 1.94 11.03 -1.08
CA SER A 77 1.45 12.38 -0.83
C SER A 77 2.16 13.41 -1.69
N ASP A 78 1.51 14.54 -1.92
CA ASP A 78 2.11 15.64 -2.69
C ASP A 78 3.37 16.17 -1.98
N GLY A 79 4.38 16.57 -2.76
CA GLY A 79 5.65 17.08 -2.25
C GLY A 79 6.62 16.04 -1.65
N MET A 80 6.19 14.84 -1.29
CA MET A 80 7.07 13.81 -0.68
C MET A 80 8.05 13.17 -1.66
N GLU A 81 9.21 12.71 -1.23
CA GLU A 81 10.13 11.99 -2.12
C GLU A 81 9.73 10.52 -2.31
N ILE A 82 10.21 9.89 -3.40
CA ILE A 82 10.02 8.44 -3.58
C ILE A 82 11.03 7.74 -2.65
N PRO A 83 10.59 6.80 -1.78
CA PRO A 83 11.50 6.05 -0.92
C PRO A 83 12.59 5.35 -1.75
N VAL A 84 13.83 5.38 -1.26
CA VAL A 84 15.02 4.89 -1.99
C VAL A 84 14.90 3.41 -2.36
N GLU A 85 14.27 2.62 -1.49
CA GLU A 85 14.00 1.19 -1.70
C GLU A 85 13.00 0.94 -2.85
N LEU A 86 12.27 1.97 -3.31
CA LEU A 86 11.31 1.91 -4.42
C LEU A 86 11.76 2.68 -5.66
N ALA A 87 12.62 3.70 -5.52
CA ALA A 87 12.93 4.68 -6.56
C ALA A 87 13.49 4.04 -7.85
N ASP A 88 14.42 3.09 -7.72
CA ASP A 88 15.04 2.42 -8.87
C ASP A 88 14.24 1.20 -9.34
N ARG A 89 13.29 0.72 -8.53
CA ARG A 89 12.51 -0.50 -8.81
C ARG A 89 11.19 -0.21 -9.51
N PHE A 90 10.63 0.98 -9.33
CA PHE A 90 9.31 1.34 -9.81
C PHE A 90 9.28 2.68 -10.53
N LYS A 91 8.62 2.70 -11.69
CA LYS A 91 8.25 3.96 -12.34
C LYS A 91 7.00 4.51 -11.66
N PHE A 92 7.13 5.66 -11.00
CA PHE A 92 5.99 6.39 -10.44
C PHE A 92 5.37 7.31 -11.50
N ALA A 93 4.12 7.03 -11.86
CA ALA A 93 3.34 7.91 -12.69
C ALA A 93 2.93 9.15 -11.88
N ARG A 94 2.94 10.33 -12.52
CA ARG A 94 2.49 11.59 -11.94
C ARG A 94 1.20 12.01 -12.63
N GLN A 95 0.16 12.27 -11.83
CA GLN A 95 -1.11 12.81 -12.31
C GLN A 95 -1.47 14.05 -11.50
N LYS A 96 -1.79 15.16 -12.18
CA LYS A 96 -2.34 16.35 -11.51
C LYS A 96 -3.82 16.16 -11.24
N SER A 97 -4.22 16.32 -9.99
CA SER A 97 -5.61 16.37 -9.53
C SER A 97 -5.96 17.81 -9.16
N LYS A 98 -7.16 18.26 -9.54
CA LYS A 98 -7.69 19.55 -9.09
C LYS A 98 -7.98 19.57 -7.58
N LEU A 99 -8.23 18.40 -6.98
CA LEU A 99 -8.59 18.25 -5.58
C LEU A 99 -7.39 17.90 -4.68
N ALA A 100 -6.55 16.96 -5.12
CA ALA A 100 -5.54 16.32 -4.27
C ALA A 100 -4.10 16.70 -4.65
N GLY A 101 -3.91 17.77 -5.42
CA GLY A 101 -2.58 18.17 -5.92
C GLY A 101 -1.98 17.13 -6.85
N THR A 102 -0.68 16.85 -6.74
CA THR A 102 -0.01 15.83 -7.55
C THR A 102 -0.10 14.45 -6.91
N ILE A 103 -0.85 13.56 -7.55
CA ILE A 103 -0.89 12.14 -7.17
C ILE A 103 0.26 11.43 -7.86
N ARG A 104 1.06 10.72 -7.06
CA ARG A 104 2.10 9.83 -7.55
C ARG A 104 1.80 8.41 -7.12
N GLY A 105 1.91 7.48 -8.04
CA GLY A 105 1.71 6.09 -7.72
C GLY A 105 2.38 5.12 -8.68
N SER A 106 2.53 3.90 -8.20
CA SER A 106 2.97 2.74 -8.96
C SER A 106 2.30 1.49 -8.38
N TYR A 107 2.52 0.34 -8.99
CA TYR A 107 1.94 -0.92 -8.49
C TYR A 107 2.73 -2.13 -9.01
N PHE A 108 2.48 -3.29 -8.41
CA PHE A 108 2.82 -4.57 -9.01
C PHE A 108 1.74 -5.61 -8.73
N VAL A 109 1.68 -6.63 -9.60
CA VAL A 109 0.79 -7.80 -9.43
C VAL A 109 1.48 -8.84 -8.56
N ILE A 110 0.73 -9.35 -7.58
CA ILE A 110 1.14 -10.42 -6.67
C ILE A 110 1.11 -11.75 -7.44
N LYS A 111 2.17 -12.56 -7.31
CA LYS A 111 2.31 -13.84 -8.01
C LYS A 111 2.08 -15.04 -7.10
N ASN A 112 2.38 -14.93 -5.82
CA ASN A 112 2.19 -15.99 -4.83
C ASN A 112 0.85 -15.85 -4.08
N GLU A 113 0.56 -16.80 -3.20
CA GLU A 113 -0.61 -16.78 -2.33
C GLU A 113 -0.23 -16.42 -0.89
N TYR A 114 -1.09 -15.64 -0.23
CA TYR A 114 -0.85 -15.04 1.08
C TYR A 114 -2.09 -15.06 1.98
#